data_AF-A0A9P5MSC8-F1
#
_entry.id   AF-A0A9P5MSC8-F1
#
_cell.length_a   1.000
_cell.length_b   1.000
_cell.length_c   1.000
_cell.angle_alpha   90.00
_cell.angle_beta   90.00
_cell.angle_gamma   90.00
#
_symmetry.space_group_name_H-M   'P 1'
#
loop_
_entity.id
_entity.type
_entity.pdbx_description
1 polymer ?
#
loop_
_entity_poly.entity_id
_entity_poly.type
_entity_poly.pdbx_seq_one_letter_code
_entity_poly.pdbx_strand_id
1 'polypeptide(L)'
;MPCLHSLDLSLIFDPVDSPSQPPTTKDIVSLSKLTRFRYIGTSIVLDTLAAGLSAPSLRDVKIKFVDAIRPPIVHLPRFINEIEERYKTVYAAFLEWEFHLTLQDQSEFISHCEPRFELDSPNRSPESLIQMSCVLSTRLADVEDLRITFDTTTDEEDIPWRKFYHQFPSVKVLRTEGAKSICCIARTLHQNYEEPDDLAFFPALEEIDLGKNPFYESRRGPQLAAFEPFVSARQQTGRPVKVFFRP
;
A
#
# COMPACT_ATOMS: atom_id res chain seq x y z
N MET A 1 -2.07 15.14 34.71
CA MET A 1 -0.86 15.38 33.90
C MET A 1 -1.31 15.59 32.46
N PRO A 2 -0.87 16.66 31.78
CA PRO A 2 -1.13 16.83 30.36
C PRO A 2 -0.41 15.71 29.59
N CYS A 3 -1.12 15.03 28.70
CA CYS A 3 -0.57 14.00 27.82
C CYS A 3 -0.86 14.38 26.36
N LEU A 4 0.12 14.18 25.49
CA LEU A 4 0.01 14.49 24.08
C LEU A 4 -0.80 13.38 23.38
N HIS A 5 -1.97 13.73 22.85
CA HIS A 5 -2.86 12.79 22.14
C HIS A 5 -2.81 12.93 20.62
N SER A 6 -2.46 14.11 20.12
CA SER A 6 -2.37 14.44 18.70
C SER A 6 -1.08 15.19 18.42
N LEU A 7 -0.42 14.87 17.32
CA LEU A 7 0.78 15.54 16.84
C LEU A 7 0.63 15.81 15.35
N ASP A 8 0.52 17.08 14.99
CA ASP A 8 0.40 17.54 13.61
C ASP A 8 1.65 18.34 13.24
N LEU A 9 2.39 17.89 12.24
CA LEU A 9 3.66 18.46 11.79
C LEU A 9 3.57 18.80 10.31
N SER A 10 3.92 20.04 9.96
CA SER A 10 4.03 20.51 8.57
C SER A 10 5.39 21.17 8.39
N LEU A 11 6.32 20.44 7.79
CA LEU A 11 7.73 20.79 7.61
C LEU A 11 8.06 20.80 6.12
N ILE A 12 7.62 21.86 5.43
CA ILE A 12 7.85 22.07 4.00
C ILE A 12 9.09 22.97 3.87
N PHE A 13 10.27 22.37 3.99
CA PHE A 13 11.54 23.06 3.77
C PHE A 13 12.39 22.29 2.78
N ASP A 14 13.02 23.02 1.84
CA ASP A 14 14.01 22.47 0.92
C ASP A 14 15.30 22.21 1.73
N PRO A 15 15.79 20.97 1.85
CA PRO A 15 16.98 20.69 2.65
C PRO A 15 18.21 21.20 1.90
N VAL A 16 18.54 22.47 2.09
CA VAL A 16 19.77 23.10 1.55
C VAL A 16 21.02 22.47 2.19
N ASP A 17 20.90 21.92 3.40
CA ASP A 17 21.99 21.21 4.08
C ASP A 17 21.41 19.97 4.79
N SER A 18 21.49 18.81 4.14
CA SER A 18 21.20 17.54 4.82
C SER A 18 22.34 17.22 5.80
N PRO A 19 22.10 17.10 7.12
CA PRO A 19 23.12 16.61 8.02
C PRO A 19 23.53 15.21 7.58
N SER A 20 24.85 15.00 7.42
CA SER A 20 25.44 13.85 6.75
C SER A 20 25.33 12.52 7.52
N GLN A 21 24.71 12.49 8.70
CA GLN A 21 24.44 11.28 9.46
C GLN A 21 23.12 11.40 10.25
N PRO A 22 22.23 10.38 10.18
CA PRO A 22 21.10 10.32 11.10
C PRO A 22 21.65 10.18 12.53
N PRO A 23 21.23 11.05 13.48
CA PRO A 23 21.66 10.94 14.86
C PRO A 23 21.24 9.58 15.38
N THR A 24 22.20 8.77 15.80
CA THR A 24 21.96 7.50 16.47
C THR A 24 21.42 7.82 17.86
N THR A 25 20.12 8.10 17.95
CA THR A 25 19.48 8.51 19.19
C THR A 25 19.40 7.30 20.10
N LYS A 26 20.19 7.31 21.18
CA LYS A 26 20.15 6.26 22.22
C LYS A 26 18.88 6.34 23.08
N ASP A 27 18.22 7.50 23.07
CA ASP A 27 17.02 7.77 23.87
C ASP A 27 15.79 7.80 22.94
N ILE A 28 14.96 6.75 23.02
CA ILE A 28 13.66 6.69 22.35
C ILE A 28 12.62 7.29 23.31
N VAL A 29 11.94 8.35 22.86
CA VAL A 29 10.83 8.96 23.59
C VAL A 29 9.55 8.18 23.28
N SER A 30 9.00 7.52 24.30
CA SER A 30 7.72 6.83 24.19
C SER A 30 6.55 7.80 24.35
N LEU A 31 5.74 7.92 23.29
CA LEU A 31 4.50 8.68 23.22
C LEU A 31 3.29 7.73 23.33
N SER A 32 3.21 6.98 24.43
CA SER A 32 2.17 5.94 24.66
C SER A 32 0.73 6.44 24.73
N LYS A 33 0.50 7.76 24.72
CA LYS A 33 -0.85 8.36 24.67
C LYS A 33 -1.18 9.01 23.34
N LEU A 34 -0.21 9.03 22.41
CA LEU A 34 -0.39 9.58 21.08
C LEU A 34 -1.25 8.62 20.25
N THR A 35 -2.42 9.09 19.84
CA THR A 35 -3.39 8.32 19.05
C THR A 35 -3.51 8.83 17.62
N ARG A 36 -3.15 10.10 17.38
CA ARG A 36 -3.18 10.75 16.07
C ARG A 36 -1.82 11.35 15.72
N PHE A 37 -1.35 11.08 14.50
CA PHE A 37 -0.11 11.63 13.95
C PHE A 37 -0.32 12.08 12.51
N ARG A 38 -0.16 13.38 12.23
CA ARG A 38 -0.20 13.92 10.88
C ARG A 38 1.14 14.55 10.54
N TYR A 39 1.67 14.21 9.38
CA TYR A 39 2.94 14.70 8.88
C TYR A 39 2.81 15.14 7.43
N ILE A 40 3.31 16.32 7.12
CA ILE A 40 3.53 16.82 5.76
C ILE A 40 4.97 17.32 5.68
N GLY A 41 5.80 16.76 4.80
CA GLY A 41 7.20 17.16 4.69
C GLY A 41 8.05 16.16 3.92
N THR A 42 9.38 16.24 4.04
CA THR A 42 10.30 15.34 3.30
C THR A 42 10.45 13.98 3.97
N SER A 43 10.80 12.93 3.22
CA SER A 43 10.96 11.58 3.78
C SER A 43 12.12 11.49 4.78
N ILE A 44 13.19 12.25 4.56
CA ILE A 44 14.39 12.28 5.42
C ILE A 44 14.08 12.87 6.80
N VAL A 45 13.28 13.94 6.85
CA VAL A 45 12.92 14.58 8.11
C VAL A 45 12.04 13.66 8.94
N LEU A 46 11.08 12.98 8.32
CA LEU A 46 10.26 11.99 9.02
C LEU A 46 11.09 10.81 9.52
N ASP A 47 12.02 10.30 8.72
CA ASP A 47 12.91 9.20 9.15
C ASP A 47 13.77 9.62 10.35
N THR A 48 14.27 10.87 10.35
CA THR A 48 15.02 11.42 11.48
C THR A 48 14.16 11.54 12.73
N LEU A 49 12.89 11.99 12.60
CA LEU A 49 11.95 12.04 13.72
C LEU A 49 11.64 10.62 14.25
N ALA A 50 11.42 9.67 13.35
CA ALA A 50 11.16 8.27 13.68
C ALA A 50 12.31 7.60 14.43
N ALA A 51 13.55 8.11 14.32
CA ALA A 51 14.71 7.60 15.05
C ALA A 51 14.56 7.74 16.58
N GLY A 52 13.94 8.83 17.04
CA GLY A 52 13.81 9.16 18.46
C GLY A 52 12.41 8.95 19.05
N LEU A 53 11.45 8.45 18.28
CA LEU A 53 10.05 8.32 18.69
C LEU A 53 9.57 6.87 18.68
N SER A 54 8.73 6.54 19.67
CA SER A 54 7.91 5.33 19.70
C SER A 54 6.49 5.71 20.07
N ALA A 55 5.50 5.26 19.30
CA ALA A 55 4.10 5.63 19.52
C ALA A 55 3.17 4.41 19.28
N PRO A 56 3.19 3.42 20.19
CA PRO A 56 2.50 2.15 19.99
C PRO A 56 0.97 2.29 19.90
N SER A 57 0.40 3.32 20.53
CA SER A 57 -1.04 3.55 20.59
C SER A 57 -1.61 4.37 19.43
N LEU A 58 -0.83 4.60 18.36
CA LEU A 58 -1.31 5.29 17.16
C LEU A 58 -2.47 4.53 16.50
N ARG A 59 -3.50 5.28 16.12
CA ARG A 59 -4.71 4.78 15.46
C ARG A 59 -5.06 5.53 14.19
N ASP A 60 -4.65 6.80 14.11
CA ASP A 60 -4.86 7.68 12.97
C ASP A 60 -3.51 8.27 12.56
N VAL A 61 -2.99 7.81 11.42
CA VAL A 61 -1.71 8.25 10.88
C VAL A 61 -1.95 8.80 9.47
N LYS A 62 -1.49 10.01 9.21
CA LYS A 62 -1.49 10.59 7.85
C LYS A 62 -0.10 11.15 7.55
N ILE A 63 0.56 10.62 6.54
CA ILE A 63 1.91 11.03 6.14
C ILE A 63 1.83 11.42 4.66
N LYS A 64 2.09 12.69 4.35
CA LYS A 64 2.23 13.19 2.99
C LYS A 64 3.66 13.63 2.76
N PHE A 65 4.35 12.91 1.88
CA PHE A 65 5.66 13.32 1.41
C PHE A 65 5.53 14.43 0.38
N VAL A 66 6.47 15.38 0.41
CA VAL A 66 6.60 16.42 -0.63
C VAL A 66 7.74 16.12 -1.60
N ASP A 67 8.50 15.06 -1.34
CA ASP A 67 9.61 14.56 -2.13
C ASP A 67 9.36 13.12 -2.61
N ALA A 68 10.05 12.74 -3.68
CA ALA A 68 10.20 11.32 -4.00
C ALA A 68 10.98 10.68 -2.86
N ILE A 69 10.52 9.52 -2.39
CA ILE A 69 11.20 8.81 -1.32
C ILE A 69 12.59 8.42 -1.80
N ARG A 70 13.61 8.83 -1.05
CA ARG A 70 15.01 8.51 -1.36
C ARG A 70 15.58 7.62 -0.25
N PRO A 71 16.17 6.46 -0.61
CA PRO A 71 16.82 5.62 0.37
C PRO A 71 18.14 6.24 0.85
N PRO A 72 18.63 5.86 2.04
CA PRO A 72 18.04 4.88 2.94
C PRO A 72 17.00 5.48 3.91
N ILE A 73 15.80 4.88 3.99
CA ILE A 73 14.88 5.09 5.12
C ILE A 73 15.14 3.96 6.12
N VAL A 74 15.66 4.28 7.30
CA VAL A 74 16.13 3.29 8.27
C VAL A 74 15.20 3.18 9.48
N HIS A 75 14.64 4.28 9.94
CA HIS A 75 13.95 4.37 11.22
C HIS A 75 12.43 4.32 11.08
N LEU A 76 11.88 4.84 9.98
CA LEU A 76 10.44 4.81 9.72
C LEU A 76 9.83 3.40 9.70
N PRO A 77 10.47 2.36 9.11
CA PRO A 77 9.94 0.99 9.18
C PRO A 77 9.80 0.52 10.63
N ARG A 78 10.80 0.79 11.49
CA ARG A 78 10.74 0.45 12.92
C ARG A 78 9.57 1.15 13.58
N PHE A 79 9.46 2.47 13.42
CA PHE A 79 8.39 3.27 14.02
C PHE A 79 7.00 2.75 13.63
N ILE A 80 6.80 2.42 12.36
CA ILE A 80 5.52 1.86 11.89
C ILE A 80 5.28 0.45 12.43
N ASN A 81 6.31 -0.38 12.53
CA ASN A 81 6.22 -1.75 13.07
C ASN A 81 5.91 -1.79 14.58
N GLU A 82 6.13 -0.70 15.32
CA GLU A 82 5.80 -0.60 16.74
C GLU A 82 4.32 -0.27 17.01
N ILE A 83 3.57 0.18 16.00
CA ILE A 83 2.14 0.51 16.15
C ILE A 83 1.34 -0.77 16.48
N GLU A 84 0.56 -0.82 17.56
CA GLU A 84 -0.09 -2.08 17.95
C GLU A 84 -1.28 -2.46 17.05
N GLU A 85 -1.84 -1.47 16.33
CA GLU A 85 -3.00 -1.65 15.47
C GLU A 85 -2.73 -2.66 14.33
N ARG A 86 -3.72 -3.52 14.07
CA ARG A 86 -3.69 -4.51 12.98
C ARG A 86 -4.59 -4.06 11.85
N TYR A 87 -4.02 -4.02 10.66
CA TYR A 87 -4.74 -3.68 9.44
C TYR A 87 -4.94 -4.93 8.62
N LYS A 88 -6.16 -5.10 8.12
CA LYS A 88 -6.51 -6.28 7.30
C LYS A 88 -6.93 -5.90 5.89
N THR A 89 -7.15 -4.61 5.66
CA THR A 89 -7.50 -4.06 4.37
C THR A 89 -6.49 -2.98 3.98
N VAL A 90 -6.07 -3.01 2.72
CA VAL A 90 -5.19 -2.00 2.12
C VAL A 90 -5.85 -1.44 0.89
N TYR A 91 -5.81 -0.12 0.76
CA TYR A 91 -6.16 0.59 -0.46
C TYR A 91 -4.92 1.28 -1.03
N ALA A 92 -4.52 0.87 -2.23
CA ALA A 92 -3.46 1.50 -3.00
C ALA A 92 -4.08 2.23 -4.20
N ALA A 93 -3.80 3.52 -4.33
CA ALA A 93 -4.28 4.35 -5.42
C ALA A 93 -3.13 5.06 -6.11
N PHE A 94 -3.17 5.04 -7.44
CA PHE A 94 -2.23 5.76 -8.29
C PHE A 94 -3.01 6.86 -8.99
N LEU A 95 -2.91 8.10 -8.52
CA LEU A 95 -3.72 9.25 -8.99
C LEU A 95 -2.80 10.34 -9.55
N GLU A 96 -3.05 10.85 -10.76
CA GLU A 96 -2.22 11.83 -11.49
C GLU A 96 -0.69 11.74 -11.30
N TRP A 97 -0.14 12.31 -10.23
CA TRP A 97 1.28 12.33 -9.89
C TRP A 97 1.59 11.69 -8.52
N GLU A 98 0.56 11.32 -7.78
CA GLU A 98 0.64 10.83 -6.41
C GLU A 98 0.38 9.32 -6.33
N PHE A 99 1.05 8.69 -5.38
CA PHE A 99 0.72 7.35 -4.90
C PHE A 99 0.19 7.47 -3.47
N HIS A 100 -0.99 6.91 -3.26
CA HIS A 100 -1.62 6.82 -1.95
C HIS A 100 -1.67 5.36 -1.51
N LEU A 101 -1.27 5.11 -0.28
CA LEU A 101 -1.41 3.83 0.38
C LEU A 101 -2.12 4.02 1.71
N THR A 102 -3.27 3.38 1.83
CA THR A 102 -4.14 3.50 2.99
C THR A 102 -4.28 2.13 3.64
N LEU A 103 -4.05 2.04 4.95
CA LEU A 103 -4.36 0.84 5.74
C LEU A 103 -5.63 1.08 6.55
N GLN A 104 -6.51 0.07 6.55
CA GLN A 104 -7.80 0.11 7.22
C GLN A 104 -7.93 -1.12 8.12
N ASP A 105 -8.59 -0.92 9.27
CA ASP A 105 -9.02 -2.05 10.08
C ASP A 105 -10.22 -2.74 9.43
N GLN A 106 -10.49 -3.97 9.85
CA GLN A 106 -11.51 -4.84 9.28
C GLN A 106 -12.96 -4.40 9.63
N SER A 107 -13.16 -3.17 10.09
CA SER A 107 -14.48 -2.63 10.44
C SER A 107 -15.34 -2.58 9.17
N GLU A 108 -16.23 -3.57 9.05
CA GLU A 108 -17.21 -3.69 7.98
C GLU A 108 -17.92 -2.35 7.70
N PHE A 109 -17.99 -1.99 6.42
CA PHE A 109 -19.09 -1.19 5.88
C PHE A 109 -19.31 0.22 6.47
N ILE A 110 -18.37 1.17 6.28
CA ILE A 110 -18.74 2.59 6.45
C ILE A 110 -18.08 3.45 5.37
N SER A 111 -18.90 4.00 4.49
CA SER A 111 -18.55 4.98 3.44
C SER A 111 -18.01 6.32 3.97
N HIS A 112 -17.67 6.42 5.26
CA HIS A 112 -17.36 7.66 5.97
C HIS A 112 -16.29 7.53 7.09
N CYS A 113 -15.62 6.38 7.25
CA CYS A 113 -14.51 6.31 8.20
C CYS A 113 -13.26 6.95 7.59
N GLU A 114 -12.67 7.93 8.30
CA GLU A 114 -11.32 8.44 8.01
C GLU A 114 -10.33 7.25 7.92
N PRO A 115 -9.35 7.31 7.03
CA PRO A 115 -8.30 6.29 6.97
C PRO A 115 -7.60 6.20 8.34
N ARG A 116 -7.35 4.97 8.83
CA ARG A 116 -6.57 4.77 10.07
C ARG A 116 -5.08 4.96 9.84
N PHE A 117 -4.62 4.71 8.62
CA PHE A 117 -3.26 4.99 8.20
C PHE A 117 -3.28 5.42 6.73
N GLU A 118 -2.67 6.54 6.39
CA GLU A 118 -2.57 7.09 5.04
C GLU A 118 -1.12 7.52 4.78
N LEU A 119 -0.57 7.06 3.67
CA LEU A 119 0.73 7.43 3.15
C LEU A 119 0.55 7.98 1.73
N ASP A 120 1.10 9.16 1.46
CA ASP A 120 1.00 9.86 0.19
C ASP A 120 2.41 10.27 -0.29
N SER A 121 2.73 10.05 -1.56
CA SER A 121 4.01 10.40 -2.18
C SER A 121 3.82 10.95 -3.59
N PRO A 122 4.49 12.06 -3.98
CA PRO A 122 4.27 12.78 -5.23
C PRO A 122 5.01 12.18 -6.43
N ASN A 123 5.43 10.91 -6.35
CA ASN A 123 6.11 10.24 -7.45
C ASN A 123 5.63 8.80 -7.62
N ARG A 124 5.18 8.50 -8.84
CA ARG A 124 4.75 7.16 -9.29
C ARG A 124 5.92 6.24 -9.67
N SER A 125 7.15 6.64 -9.37
CA SER A 125 8.31 5.86 -9.79
C SER A 125 8.26 4.44 -9.21
N PRO A 126 8.64 3.41 -10.00
CA PRO A 126 8.84 2.04 -9.54
C PRO A 126 9.59 1.93 -8.21
N GLU A 127 10.61 2.76 -8.04
CA GLU A 127 11.45 2.81 -6.86
C GLU A 127 10.69 3.32 -5.64
N SER A 128 9.90 4.39 -5.80
CA SER A 128 9.11 4.98 -4.71
C SER A 128 8.08 3.97 -4.20
N LEU A 129 7.43 3.26 -5.11
CA LEU A 129 6.49 2.19 -4.79
C LEU A 129 7.14 1.04 -4.02
N ILE A 130 8.28 0.53 -4.51
CA ILE A 130 8.99 -0.56 -3.84
C ILE A 130 9.42 -0.10 -2.45
N GLN A 131 9.91 1.13 -2.31
CA GLN A 131 10.39 1.66 -1.04
C GLN A 131 9.27 1.79 -0.01
N MET A 132 8.10 2.31 -0.39
CA MET A 132 6.94 2.35 0.51
C MET A 132 6.50 0.97 0.92
N SER A 133 6.52 0.02 -0.01
CA SER A 133 6.19 -1.37 0.27
C SER A 133 7.19 -2.01 1.24
N CYS A 134 8.49 -1.68 1.15
CA CYS A 134 9.50 -2.10 2.12
C CYS A 134 9.26 -1.50 3.50
N VAL A 135 8.92 -0.20 3.58
CA VAL A 135 8.63 0.51 4.84
C VAL A 135 7.48 -0.15 5.59
N LEU A 136 6.50 -0.68 4.87
CA LEU A 136 5.29 -1.29 5.43
C LEU A 136 5.29 -2.82 5.40
N SER A 137 6.36 -3.46 4.92
CA SER A 137 6.40 -4.89 4.58
C SER A 137 5.80 -5.82 5.64
N THR A 138 6.09 -5.60 6.93
CA THR A 138 5.53 -6.43 8.00
C THR A 138 4.01 -6.25 8.16
N ARG A 139 3.49 -5.03 7.95
CA ARG A 139 2.05 -4.72 7.98
C ARG A 139 1.32 -5.28 6.78
N LEU A 140 1.99 -5.31 5.63
CA LEU A 140 1.40 -5.83 4.39
C LEU A 140 1.29 -7.37 4.41
N ALA A 141 2.12 -8.04 5.21
CA ALA A 141 2.14 -9.49 5.33
C ALA A 141 0.81 -10.11 5.82
N ASP A 142 0.10 -9.42 6.73
CA ASP A 142 -1.15 -9.90 7.35
C ASP A 142 -2.42 -9.41 6.61
N VAL A 143 -2.26 -8.70 5.51
CA VAL A 143 -3.38 -8.11 4.76
C VAL A 143 -4.15 -9.19 4.03
N GLU A 144 -5.48 -9.22 4.23
CA GLU A 144 -6.39 -10.19 3.62
C GLU A 144 -7.14 -9.59 2.42
N ASP A 145 -7.34 -8.27 2.40
CA ASP A 145 -8.08 -7.54 1.35
C ASP A 145 -7.22 -6.41 0.76
N LEU A 146 -6.91 -6.50 -0.53
CA LEU A 146 -6.13 -5.50 -1.25
C LEU A 146 -6.97 -4.86 -2.35
N ARG A 147 -7.17 -3.54 -2.26
CA ARG A 147 -7.85 -2.74 -3.28
C ARG A 147 -6.85 -1.88 -4.04
N ILE A 148 -6.92 -1.94 -5.37
CA ILE A 148 -6.03 -1.19 -6.28
C ILE A 148 -6.83 -0.43 -7.32
N THR A 149 -6.58 0.87 -7.41
CA THR A 149 -7.19 1.76 -8.40
C THR A 149 -6.13 2.59 -9.13
N PHE A 150 -6.35 2.81 -10.41
CA PHE A 150 -5.51 3.68 -11.26
C PHE A 150 -6.32 4.80 -11.84
N ASP A 151 -5.66 5.95 -12.01
CA ASP A 151 -6.11 6.95 -12.95
C ASP A 151 -5.77 6.55 -14.40
N THR A 152 -6.72 6.86 -15.28
CA THR A 152 -6.77 6.60 -16.72
C THR A 152 -5.62 7.21 -17.54
N THR A 153 -4.81 8.09 -16.97
CA THR A 153 -3.74 8.84 -17.66
C THR A 153 -2.36 8.21 -17.56
N THR A 154 -2.21 7.13 -16.80
CA THR A 154 -0.90 6.59 -16.42
C THR A 154 -0.33 5.63 -17.47
N ASP A 155 0.97 5.73 -17.75
CA ASP A 155 1.72 4.69 -18.48
C ASP A 155 2.11 3.59 -17.48
N GLU A 156 1.20 2.62 -17.36
CA GLU A 156 1.20 1.55 -16.34
C GLU A 156 2.24 0.43 -16.59
N GLU A 157 3.03 0.54 -17.66
CA GLU A 157 3.99 -0.50 -18.09
C GLU A 157 5.27 -0.54 -17.26
N ASP A 158 5.65 0.57 -16.61
CA ASP A 158 6.90 0.66 -15.87
C ASP A 158 6.81 0.17 -14.42
N ILE A 159 5.60 -0.03 -13.89
CA ILE A 159 5.42 -0.39 -12.48
C ILE A 159 5.82 -1.87 -12.26
N PRO A 160 6.70 -2.16 -11.28
CA PRO A 160 7.20 -3.50 -10.98
C PRO A 160 6.17 -4.29 -10.17
N TRP A 161 5.01 -4.54 -10.80
CA TRP A 161 3.81 -5.11 -10.19
C TRP A 161 4.09 -6.36 -9.40
N ARG A 162 4.88 -7.29 -9.94
CA ARG A 162 5.20 -8.52 -9.23
C ARG A 162 5.85 -8.23 -7.89
N LYS A 163 6.88 -7.39 -7.86
CA LYS A 163 7.59 -7.07 -6.61
C LYS A 163 6.69 -6.39 -5.58
N PHE A 164 5.74 -5.57 -6.05
CA PHE A 164 4.70 -5.00 -5.21
C PHE A 164 3.83 -6.09 -4.56
N TYR A 165 3.28 -6.98 -5.38
CA TYR A 165 2.35 -8.02 -4.96
C TYR A 165 2.99 -9.08 -4.04
N HIS A 166 4.30 -9.32 -4.16
CA HIS A 166 5.03 -10.20 -3.23
C HIS A 166 5.01 -9.73 -1.77
N GLN A 167 4.69 -8.45 -1.52
CA GLN A 167 4.55 -7.93 -0.15
C GLN A 167 3.24 -8.37 0.52
N PHE A 168 2.34 -9.02 -0.21
CA PHE A 168 0.98 -9.33 0.21
C PHE A 168 0.68 -10.85 0.18
N PRO A 169 1.43 -11.70 0.91
CA PRO A 169 1.27 -13.15 0.87
C PRO A 169 -0.11 -13.64 1.38
N SER A 170 -0.76 -12.90 2.27
CA SER A 170 -2.02 -13.31 2.92
C SER A 170 -3.28 -12.82 2.21
N VAL A 171 -3.15 -12.12 1.07
CA VAL A 171 -4.31 -11.56 0.36
C VAL A 171 -5.21 -12.67 -0.15
N LYS A 172 -6.47 -12.63 0.31
CA LYS A 172 -7.58 -13.50 -0.09
C LYS A 172 -8.48 -12.83 -1.12
N VAL A 173 -8.63 -11.50 -1.02
CA VAL A 173 -9.49 -10.70 -1.90
C VAL A 173 -8.67 -9.61 -2.58
N LEU A 174 -8.64 -9.63 -3.91
CA LEU A 174 -8.07 -8.56 -4.73
C LEU A 174 -9.19 -7.77 -5.40
N ARG A 175 -9.33 -6.50 -5.03
CA ARG A 175 -10.33 -5.58 -5.59
C ARG A 175 -9.68 -4.63 -6.56
N THR A 176 -10.25 -4.44 -7.74
CA THR A 176 -9.74 -3.47 -8.70
C THR A 176 -10.82 -2.73 -9.45
N GLU A 177 -10.58 -1.47 -9.78
CA GLU A 177 -11.54 -0.60 -10.44
C GLU A 177 -10.90 0.13 -11.63
N GLY A 178 -11.61 0.12 -12.77
CA GLY A 178 -11.17 0.78 -14.01
C GLY A 178 -10.81 -0.21 -15.11
N ALA A 179 -11.09 0.12 -16.37
CA ALA A 179 -10.84 -0.83 -17.45
C ALA A 179 -9.35 -1.14 -17.65
N LYS A 180 -8.47 -0.15 -17.46
CA LYS A 180 -7.02 -0.31 -17.58
C LYS A 180 -6.44 -1.13 -16.44
N SER A 181 -6.85 -0.82 -15.19
CA SER A 181 -6.45 -1.55 -13.99
C SER A 181 -6.64 -3.05 -14.13
N ILE A 182 -7.83 -3.44 -14.61
CA ILE A 182 -8.25 -4.82 -14.78
C ILE A 182 -7.33 -5.52 -15.79
N CYS A 183 -7.08 -4.89 -16.94
CA CYS A 183 -6.19 -5.44 -17.96
C CYS A 183 -4.75 -5.59 -17.46
N CYS A 184 -4.23 -4.60 -16.73
CA CYS A 184 -2.86 -4.65 -16.20
C CYS A 184 -2.69 -5.73 -15.14
N ILE A 185 -3.63 -5.83 -14.20
CA ILE A 185 -3.62 -6.90 -13.19
C ILE A 185 -3.71 -8.27 -13.85
N ALA A 186 -4.64 -8.44 -14.80
CA ALA A 186 -4.76 -9.69 -15.54
C ALA A 186 -3.46 -10.06 -16.27
N ARG A 187 -2.81 -9.08 -16.93
CA ARG A 187 -1.50 -9.28 -17.58
C ARG A 187 -0.41 -9.67 -16.58
N THR A 188 -0.31 -9.01 -15.43
CA THR A 188 0.66 -9.36 -14.39
C THR A 188 0.47 -10.79 -13.89
N LEU A 189 -0.79 -11.19 -13.66
CA LEU A 189 -1.15 -12.54 -13.24
C LEU A 189 -0.91 -13.58 -14.34
N HIS A 190 -0.99 -13.17 -15.61
CA HIS A 190 -0.79 -14.06 -16.76
C HIS A 190 0.68 -14.26 -17.15
N GLN A 191 1.59 -13.32 -16.90
CA GLN A 191 3.01 -13.45 -17.30
C GLN A 191 3.60 -14.77 -16.74
N ASN A 192 3.73 -15.76 -17.62
CA ASN A 192 3.94 -17.18 -17.32
C ASN A 192 5.31 -17.43 -16.65
N TYR A 193 5.37 -18.17 -15.54
CA TYR A 193 5.66 -19.62 -15.44
C TYR A 193 7.03 -20.09 -15.96
N GLU A 194 7.98 -19.19 -16.22
CA GLU A 194 9.36 -19.60 -16.56
C GLU A 194 10.23 -19.86 -15.32
N GLU A 195 9.84 -19.38 -14.14
CA GLU A 195 10.58 -19.65 -12.90
C GLU A 195 9.81 -20.59 -11.95
N PRO A 196 10.46 -21.63 -11.38
CA PRO A 196 9.80 -22.65 -10.56
C PRO A 196 9.21 -22.11 -9.23
N ASP A 197 9.61 -20.93 -8.77
CA ASP A 197 9.09 -20.28 -7.56
C ASP A 197 7.78 -19.45 -7.82
N ASP A 198 7.37 -19.27 -9.07
CA ASP A 198 6.25 -18.39 -9.46
C ASP A 198 4.84 -18.95 -9.18
N LEU A 199 4.70 -20.24 -8.85
CA LEU A 199 3.43 -20.82 -8.42
C LEU A 199 2.93 -20.25 -7.08
N ALA A 200 3.78 -19.47 -6.38
CA ALA A 200 3.48 -18.82 -5.11
C ALA A 200 2.90 -17.41 -5.26
N PHE A 201 2.66 -16.90 -6.47
CA PHE A 201 2.11 -15.56 -6.65
C PHE A 201 0.66 -15.47 -6.15
N PHE A 202 0.44 -14.66 -5.11
CA PHE A 202 -0.82 -14.61 -4.34
C PHE A 202 -1.29 -16.01 -3.88
N PRO A 203 -0.58 -16.62 -2.92
CA PRO A 203 -0.80 -18.02 -2.59
C PRO A 203 -2.19 -18.24 -1.95
N ALA A 204 -2.64 -17.27 -1.15
CA ALA A 204 -3.90 -17.27 -0.40
C ALA A 204 -5.10 -16.69 -1.16
N LEU A 205 -4.93 -16.25 -2.43
CA LEU A 205 -6.01 -15.59 -3.16
C LEU A 205 -7.16 -16.54 -3.45
N GLU A 206 -8.36 -16.07 -3.14
CA GLU A 206 -9.65 -16.76 -3.27
C GLU A 206 -10.59 -16.00 -4.22
N GLU A 207 -10.53 -14.66 -4.22
CA GLU A 207 -11.48 -13.81 -4.93
C GLU A 207 -10.82 -12.60 -5.63
N ILE A 208 -11.27 -12.31 -6.85
CA ILE A 208 -10.97 -11.09 -7.59
C ILE A 208 -12.29 -10.35 -7.84
N ASP A 209 -12.44 -9.20 -7.21
CA ASP A 209 -13.61 -8.32 -7.32
C ASP A 209 -13.31 -7.18 -8.30
N LEU A 210 -13.97 -7.25 -9.46
CA LEU A 210 -13.91 -6.22 -10.49
C LEU A 210 -14.99 -5.17 -10.21
N GLY A 211 -14.57 -3.95 -9.89
CA GLY A 211 -15.48 -2.86 -9.57
C GLY A 211 -16.47 -2.55 -10.69
N LYS A 212 -17.66 -2.13 -10.30
CA LYS A 212 -18.72 -1.74 -11.22
C LYS A 212 -18.40 -0.40 -11.84
N ASN A 213 -18.14 -0.38 -13.15
CA ASN A 213 -18.09 0.85 -13.92
C ASN A 213 -19.21 0.83 -14.99
N PRO A 214 -20.26 1.66 -14.84
CA PRO A 214 -21.40 1.66 -15.75
C PRO A 214 -21.03 2.08 -17.18
N PHE A 215 -19.90 2.77 -17.38
CA PHE A 215 -19.43 3.19 -18.69
C PHE A 215 -18.78 2.06 -19.50
N TYR A 216 -18.53 0.89 -18.88
CA TYR A 216 -17.80 -0.21 -19.52
C TYR A 216 -18.55 -1.55 -19.49
N GLU A 217 -19.88 -1.56 -19.47
CA GLU A 217 -20.65 -2.82 -19.48
C GLU A 217 -20.31 -3.71 -20.68
N SER A 218 -20.06 -3.11 -21.85
CA SER A 218 -19.63 -3.81 -23.06
C SER A 218 -18.24 -4.47 -22.94
N ARG A 219 -17.43 -4.10 -21.94
CA ARG A 219 -16.10 -4.65 -21.70
C ARG A 219 -16.06 -5.75 -20.65
N ARG A 220 -17.19 -6.07 -19.99
CA ARG A 220 -17.24 -7.08 -18.93
C ARG A 220 -16.79 -8.46 -19.39
N GLY A 221 -17.28 -8.92 -20.55
CA GLY A 221 -16.89 -10.21 -21.14
C GLY A 221 -15.38 -10.31 -21.40
N PRO A 222 -14.80 -9.39 -22.19
CA PRO A 222 -13.35 -9.34 -22.42
C PRO A 222 -12.51 -9.25 -21.13
N GLN A 223 -12.99 -8.51 -20.12
CA GLN A 223 -12.31 -8.38 -18.84
C GLN A 223 -12.26 -9.69 -18.05
N LEU A 224 -13.38 -10.44 -18.00
CA LEU A 224 -13.38 -11.76 -17.36
C LEU A 224 -12.48 -12.75 -18.10
N ALA A 225 -12.55 -12.75 -19.43
CA ALA A 225 -11.73 -13.61 -20.28
C ALA A 225 -10.22 -13.40 -20.05
N ALA A 226 -9.80 -12.17 -19.70
CA ALA A 226 -8.40 -11.87 -19.41
C ALA A 226 -7.85 -12.61 -18.18
N PHE A 227 -8.69 -13.02 -17.23
CA PHE A 227 -8.27 -13.80 -16.05
C PHE A 227 -8.38 -15.31 -16.23
N GLU A 228 -9.02 -15.80 -17.31
CA GLU A 228 -9.22 -17.24 -17.53
C GLU A 228 -7.95 -18.07 -17.44
N PRO A 229 -6.79 -17.65 -17.98
CA PRO A 229 -5.56 -18.42 -17.85
C PRO A 229 -5.13 -18.61 -16.40
N PHE A 230 -5.17 -17.54 -15.61
CA PHE A 230 -4.80 -17.56 -14.18
C PHE A 230 -5.78 -18.44 -13.38
N VAL A 231 -7.10 -18.27 -13.60
CA VAL A 231 -8.14 -19.06 -12.95
C VAL A 231 -7.99 -20.55 -13.27
N SER A 232 -7.72 -20.88 -14.53
CA SER A 232 -7.53 -22.27 -14.98
C SER A 232 -6.32 -22.91 -14.31
N ALA A 233 -5.18 -22.22 -14.23
CA ALA A 233 -3.99 -22.72 -13.56
C ALA A 233 -4.20 -22.93 -12.05
N ARG A 234 -4.90 -21.99 -11.39
CA ARG A 234 -5.30 -22.10 -9.98
C ARG A 234 -6.25 -23.27 -9.73
N GLN A 235 -7.18 -23.54 -10.64
CA GLN A 235 -8.06 -24.70 -10.58
C GLN A 235 -7.27 -26.02 -10.71
N GLN A 236 -6.30 -26.10 -11.63
CA GLN A 236 -5.47 -27.29 -11.84
C GLN A 236 -4.59 -27.62 -10.63
N THR A 237 -4.21 -26.62 -9.85
CA THR A 237 -3.41 -26.76 -8.63
C THR A 237 -4.25 -26.95 -7.35
N GLY A 238 -5.58 -27.09 -7.48
CA GLY A 238 -6.49 -27.33 -6.36
C GLY A 238 -6.75 -26.09 -5.48
N ARG A 239 -6.49 -24.89 -5.99
CA ARG A 239 -6.65 -23.61 -5.28
C ARG A 239 -7.52 -22.63 -6.07
N PRO A 240 -8.82 -22.93 -6.25
CA PRO A 240 -9.70 -22.18 -7.15
C PRO A 240 -9.79 -20.69 -6.75
N VAL A 241 -9.86 -19.82 -7.75
CA VAL A 241 -10.07 -18.37 -7.59
C VAL A 241 -11.34 -17.97 -8.32
N LYS A 242 -12.20 -17.20 -7.66
CA LYS A 242 -13.42 -16.64 -8.26
C LYS A 242 -13.12 -15.24 -8.81
N VAL A 243 -13.63 -14.94 -10.00
CA VAL A 243 -13.56 -13.61 -10.60
C VAL A 243 -14.99 -13.14 -10.88
N PHE A 244 -15.37 -11.97 -10.37
CA PHE A 244 -16.72 -11.46 -10.52
C PHE A 244 -16.75 -9.93 -10.58
N PHE A 245 -17.86 -9.38 -11.08
CA PHE A 245 -18.14 -7.95 -10.95
C PHE A 245 -18.99 -7.70 -9.70
N ARG A 246 -18.66 -6.67 -8.93
CA ARG A 246 -19.51 -6.23 -7.82
C ARG A 246 -20.92 -5.88 -8.34
N PRO A 247 -22.00 -6.35 -7.70
CA PRO A 247 -23.37 -6.05 -8.10
C PRO A 247 -23.71 -4.55 -8.12
#